data_AF-A0A7S6MDC7-F1
#
_entry.id   AF-A0A7S6MDC7-F1
#
_cell.length_a   1.000
_cell.length_b   1.000
_cell.length_c   1.000
_cell.angle_alpha   90.00
_cell.angle_beta   90.00
_cell.angle_gamma   90.00
#
_symmetry.space_group_name_H-M   'P 1'
#
loop_
_entity.id
_entity.type
_entity.pdbx_description
1 polymer ?
#
loop_
_entity_poly.entity_id
_entity_poly.type
_entity_poly.pdbx_seq_one_letter_code
_entity_poly.pdbx_strand_id
1 'polypeptide(L)'
;MQCPSCKSAPLQPVRLDAGPPAHACAGCGGHWVASAAYLDWVATFDEPGSARPPTPPSDPDDRPQAVETAEEESAPSPSPTSGRIPTANTAARLSGESAVTRKPSSGVTVAGSRKAKLCPECGHLMIRYRVAHDIDFQVDRCNHCNGVWLDRDEWEVLRRQGLHRDLHRVFSEPWQLRLRQEEAQQALEAIYERKLGTEVYHEIRRIRAWIDGHPERSTLLAYLKDRGVEESP
;
A
#
# COMPACT_ATOMS: atom_id res chain seq x y z
N MET A 1 -20.57 22.95 18.00
CA MET A 1 -20.55 22.02 16.84
C MET A 1 -21.19 20.69 17.26
N GLN A 2 -22.06 20.10 16.43
CA GLN A 2 -22.71 18.81 16.73
C GLN A 2 -21.81 17.63 16.33
N CYS A 3 -21.91 16.50 17.02
CA CYS A 3 -21.20 15.29 16.65
C CYS A 3 -21.69 14.73 15.29
N PRO A 4 -20.80 14.55 14.29
CA PRO A 4 -21.18 14.08 12.97
C PRO A 4 -21.46 12.57 12.92
N SER A 5 -20.98 11.82 13.91
CA SER A 5 -21.15 10.36 13.99
C SER A 5 -22.48 9.97 14.66
N CYS A 6 -22.79 10.52 15.84
CA CYS A 6 -23.98 10.14 16.62
C CYS A 6 -25.05 11.22 16.79
N LYS A 7 -24.76 12.49 16.43
CA LYS A 7 -25.71 13.64 16.50
C LYS A 7 -26.35 13.88 17.88
N SER A 8 -25.81 13.30 18.96
CA SER A 8 -26.48 13.26 20.26
C SER A 8 -26.13 14.42 21.20
N ALA A 9 -24.91 14.96 21.11
CA ALA A 9 -24.43 16.02 21.99
C ALA A 9 -23.43 16.95 21.27
N PRO A 10 -23.28 18.21 21.74
CA PRO A 10 -22.23 19.10 21.25
C PRO A 10 -20.85 18.58 21.65
N LEU A 11 -19.89 18.73 20.74
CA LEU A 11 -18.50 18.36 20.99
C LEU A 11 -17.90 19.25 22.10
N GLN A 12 -17.11 18.65 22.98
CA GLN A 12 -16.43 19.33 24.09
C GLN A 12 -14.94 19.45 23.81
N PRO A 13 -14.28 20.56 24.16
CA PRO A 13 -12.84 20.74 23.95
C PRO A 13 -12.03 19.72 24.78
N VAL A 14 -10.97 19.20 24.20
CA VAL A 14 -10.08 18.16 24.76
C VAL A 14 -8.70 18.32 24.14
N ARG A 15 -7.66 17.76 24.78
CA ARG A 15 -6.37 17.55 24.16
C ARG A 15 -6.17 16.06 23.94
N LEU A 16 -5.85 15.67 22.71
CA LEU A 16 -5.53 14.29 22.39
C LEU A 16 -4.22 13.88 23.08
N ASP A 17 -4.13 12.62 23.52
CA ASP A 17 -2.90 12.13 24.14
C ASP A 17 -1.73 12.20 23.15
N ALA A 18 -0.62 12.80 23.58
CA ALA A 18 0.51 13.19 22.76
C ALA A 18 0.08 13.80 21.40
N GLY A 19 -0.91 14.70 21.42
CA GLY A 19 -1.59 15.17 20.22
C GLY A 19 -2.04 16.63 20.27
N PRO A 20 -2.67 17.09 19.17
CA PRO A 20 -3.19 18.45 19.07
C PRO A 20 -4.42 18.66 19.96
N PRO A 21 -4.81 19.92 20.22
CA PRO A 21 -6.15 20.26 20.68
C PRO A 21 -7.22 19.70 19.72
N ALA A 22 -8.34 19.23 20.29
CA ALA A 22 -9.43 18.60 19.57
C ALA A 22 -10.78 18.90 20.25
N HIS A 23 -11.86 18.39 19.67
CA HIS A 23 -13.17 18.35 20.31
C HIS A 23 -13.73 16.93 20.31
N ALA A 24 -14.08 16.39 21.48
CA ALA A 24 -14.59 15.03 21.66
C ALA A 24 -16.10 14.99 21.80
N CYS A 25 -16.70 13.90 21.33
CA CYS A 25 -18.07 13.54 21.66
C CYS A 25 -18.11 12.59 22.87
N ALA A 26 -18.81 12.99 23.94
CA ALA A 26 -18.99 12.15 25.12
C ALA A 26 -19.79 10.84 24.84
N GLY A 27 -20.63 10.82 23.80
CA GLY A 27 -21.43 9.65 23.44
C GLY A 27 -20.65 8.61 22.65
N CYS A 28 -20.11 8.99 21.49
CA CYS A 28 -19.42 8.04 20.61
C CYS A 28 -17.90 7.95 20.84
N GLY A 29 -17.29 8.89 21.56
CA GLY A 29 -15.84 8.93 21.79
C GLY A 29 -15.03 9.40 20.57
N GLY A 30 -15.68 9.90 19.52
CA GLY A 30 -15.00 10.43 18.35
C GLY A 30 -14.48 11.85 18.57
N HIS A 31 -13.46 12.23 17.81
CA HIS A 31 -12.70 13.46 17.94
C HIS A 31 -12.71 14.25 16.63
N TRP A 32 -12.97 15.55 16.74
CA TRP A 32 -12.74 16.53 15.70
C TRP A 32 -11.40 17.23 15.92
N VAL A 33 -10.53 17.20 14.92
CA VAL A 33 -9.25 17.90 14.91
C VAL A 33 -9.27 18.94 13.79
N ALA A 34 -9.16 20.21 14.15
CA ALA A 34 -9.04 21.28 13.17
C ALA A 34 -7.69 21.18 12.43
N SER A 35 -7.68 21.42 11.12
CA SER A 35 -6.46 21.30 10.31
C SER A 35 -5.33 22.19 10.80
N ALA A 36 -5.64 23.43 11.19
CA ALA A 36 -4.65 24.37 11.71
C ALA A 36 -4.02 23.87 13.02
N ALA A 37 -4.85 23.46 14.00
CA ALA A 37 -4.38 22.93 15.27
C ALA A 37 -3.49 21.67 15.10
N TYR A 38 -3.81 20.83 14.12
CA TYR A 38 -2.97 19.68 13.78
C TYR A 38 -1.60 20.11 13.22
N LEU A 39 -1.58 21.04 12.25
CA LEU A 39 -0.34 21.49 11.61
C LEU A 39 0.55 22.25 12.61
N ASP A 40 -0.02 23.11 13.45
CA ASP A 40 0.70 23.81 14.51
C ASP A 40 1.35 22.80 15.47
N TRP A 41 0.63 21.74 15.84
CA TRP A 41 1.17 20.67 16.68
C TRP A 41 2.28 19.88 15.97
N VAL A 42 2.13 19.53 14.68
CA VAL A 42 3.18 18.83 13.91
C VAL A 42 4.45 19.68 13.82
N ALA A 43 4.32 20.99 13.61
CA ALA A 43 5.45 21.91 13.52
C ALA A 43 6.32 21.93 14.79
N THR A 44 5.77 21.54 15.95
CA THR A 44 6.56 21.39 17.20
C THR A 44 7.59 20.27 17.17
N PHE A 45 7.55 19.39 16.15
CA PHE A 45 8.50 18.27 16.00
C PHE A 45 9.48 18.45 14.83
N ASP A 46 9.28 19.45 13.97
CA ASP A 46 10.15 19.71 12.83
C ASP A 46 11.31 20.64 13.27
N GLU A 47 12.27 20.08 14.00
CA GLU A 47 13.58 20.73 14.24
C GLU A 47 14.39 20.74 12.92
N PRO A 48 15.01 21.87 12.53
CA PRO A 48 15.87 21.92 11.36
C PRO A 48 17.10 21.02 11.57
N GLY A 49 17.10 19.84 10.94
CA GLY A 49 18.19 18.85 11.00
C GLY A 49 17.76 17.42 11.33
N SER A 50 16.50 17.19 11.72
CA SER A 50 15.97 15.82 11.89
C SER A 50 15.68 15.21 10.52
N ALA A 51 16.49 14.25 10.08
CA ALA A 51 16.20 13.45 8.89
C ALA A 51 14.87 12.71 9.10
N ARG A 52 13.80 13.23 8.50
CA ARG A 52 12.51 12.55 8.45
C ARG A 52 12.73 11.19 7.77
N PRO A 53 12.17 10.09 8.30
CA PRO A 53 12.32 8.79 7.67
C PRO A 53 11.95 8.93 6.19
N PRO A 54 12.77 8.42 5.27
CA PRO A 54 12.45 8.48 3.86
C PRO A 54 11.05 7.88 3.72
N THR A 55 10.19 8.58 2.98
CA THR A 55 8.99 7.94 2.47
C THR A 55 9.43 6.59 1.88
N PRO A 56 8.83 5.46 2.27
CA PRO A 56 9.24 4.17 1.74
C PRO A 56 9.21 4.28 0.22
N PRO A 57 10.25 3.76 -0.46
CA PRO A 57 10.49 4.04 -1.87
C PRO A 57 9.23 3.78 -2.69
N SER A 58 8.92 4.71 -3.59
CA SER A 58 8.07 4.43 -4.75
C SER A 58 8.59 3.16 -5.41
N ASP A 59 7.70 2.29 -5.87
CA ASP A 59 7.98 0.99 -6.46
C ASP A 59 9.33 0.88 -7.18
N PRO A 60 10.06 -0.26 -7.05
CA PRO A 60 11.23 -0.52 -7.90
C PRO A 60 10.91 -0.60 -9.41
N ASP A 61 9.62 -0.64 -9.77
CA ASP A 61 9.12 -0.60 -11.15
C ASP A 61 8.90 0.83 -11.69
N ASP A 62 8.99 1.88 -10.86
CA ASP A 62 8.96 3.29 -11.32
C ASP A 62 10.37 3.73 -11.75
N ARG A 63 10.91 3.01 -12.74
CA ARG A 63 12.17 3.36 -13.36
C ARG A 63 11.97 4.68 -14.12
N PRO A 64 12.72 5.76 -13.82
CA PRO A 64 12.72 6.91 -14.70
C PRO A 64 13.11 6.43 -16.09
N GLN A 65 12.29 6.73 -17.09
CA GLN A 65 12.62 6.45 -18.49
C GLN A 65 13.94 7.16 -18.77
N ALA A 66 15.01 6.38 -18.86
CA ALA A 66 16.30 6.88 -19.30
C ALA A 66 16.08 7.43 -20.71
N VAL A 67 16.29 8.73 -20.86
CA VAL A 67 16.44 9.38 -22.15
C VAL A 67 17.56 8.66 -22.90
N GLU A 68 17.20 7.99 -23.98
CA GLU A 68 18.15 7.36 -24.91
C GLU A 68 18.97 8.47 -25.58
N THR A 69 20.23 8.60 -25.19
CA THR A 69 21.28 9.14 -26.07
C THR A 69 22.13 7.97 -26.50
N ALA A 70 21.97 7.61 -27.77
CA ALA A 70 22.71 6.57 -28.45
C ALA A 70 24.18 6.97 -28.62
N GLU A 71 25.10 6.13 -28.16
CA GLU A 71 26.41 5.97 -28.76
C GLU A 71 26.73 4.46 -28.87
N GLU A 72 27.28 4.16 -30.03
CA GLU A 72 27.50 2.89 -30.71
C GLU A 72 28.88 2.33 -30.35
N GLU A 73 29.03 1.02 -30.07
CA GLU A 73 30.19 0.22 -30.56
C GLU A 73 30.13 -1.29 -30.18
N SER A 74 30.23 -2.10 -31.24
CA SER A 74 31.06 -3.32 -31.41
C SER A 74 31.04 -4.50 -30.42
N ALA A 75 30.63 -5.67 -30.95
CA ALA A 75 30.75 -7.03 -30.41
C ALA A 75 32.22 -7.56 -30.44
N PRO A 76 32.57 -8.73 -29.85
CA PRO A 76 32.13 -10.07 -30.33
C PRO A 76 31.92 -11.21 -29.29
N SER A 77 31.26 -12.28 -29.75
CA SER A 77 30.92 -13.57 -29.10
C SER A 77 32.09 -14.37 -28.50
N PRO A 78 31.82 -15.43 -27.68
CA PRO A 78 31.83 -16.79 -28.26
C PRO A 78 30.79 -17.81 -27.71
N SER A 79 30.71 -18.91 -28.46
CA SER A 79 29.77 -20.05 -28.56
C SER A 79 29.54 -20.97 -27.33
N PRO A 80 28.52 -21.86 -27.38
CA PRO A 80 28.04 -22.65 -26.24
C PRO A 80 28.66 -24.06 -26.18
N THR A 81 28.84 -24.59 -24.96
CA THR A 81 29.19 -26.01 -24.74
C THR A 81 28.04 -26.76 -24.06
N SER A 82 27.68 -27.87 -24.69
CA SER A 82 26.58 -28.79 -24.42
C SER A 82 26.78 -29.59 -23.13
N GLY A 83 25.72 -29.77 -22.33
CA GLY A 83 25.70 -30.59 -21.12
C GLY A 83 24.32 -31.18 -20.86
N ARG A 84 24.21 -32.50 -21.09
CA ARG A 84 23.00 -33.35 -21.05
C ARG A 84 22.23 -33.32 -19.73
N ILE A 85 20.91 -33.42 -19.83
CA ILE A 85 19.96 -33.80 -18.78
C ILE A 85 19.66 -35.31 -18.91
N PRO A 86 19.65 -36.11 -17.82
CA PRO A 86 18.98 -37.39 -17.79
C PRO A 86 17.56 -37.29 -17.19
N THR A 87 16.69 -38.12 -17.76
CA THR A 87 15.24 -38.28 -17.55
C THR A 87 14.88 -39.24 -16.40
N ALA A 88 13.56 -39.31 -16.12
CA ALA A 88 12.80 -40.24 -15.28
C ALA A 88 12.51 -39.70 -13.86
N ASN A 89 11.34 -39.88 -13.24
CA ASN A 89 10.28 -40.87 -13.48
C ASN A 89 8.94 -40.46 -12.81
N THR A 90 7.92 -41.21 -13.18
CA THR A 90 6.48 -41.14 -12.94
C THR A 90 6.01 -41.54 -11.52
N ALA A 91 4.82 -41.02 -11.16
CA ALA A 91 3.78 -41.50 -10.21
C ALA A 91 4.00 -41.40 -8.69
N ALA A 92 3.08 -40.69 -8.00
CA ALA A 92 1.92 -41.32 -7.34
C ALA A 92 1.09 -40.26 -6.58
N ARG A 93 -0.24 -40.36 -6.72
CA ARG A 93 -1.24 -39.66 -5.91
C ARG A 93 -1.24 -40.22 -4.48
N LEU A 94 -1.50 -39.40 -3.47
CA LEU A 94 -2.40 -39.71 -2.36
C LEU A 94 -2.76 -38.43 -1.59
N SER A 95 -4.03 -38.40 -1.19
CA SER A 95 -4.79 -37.29 -0.62
C SER A 95 -4.25 -36.77 0.71
N GLY A 96 -4.39 -35.46 0.89
CA GLY A 96 -4.26 -34.77 2.17
C GLY A 96 -4.94 -33.42 2.05
N GLU A 97 -6.25 -33.37 2.30
CA GLU A 97 -7.00 -32.15 2.52
C GLU A 97 -6.38 -31.38 3.68
N SER A 98 -5.61 -30.34 3.36
CA SER A 98 -5.11 -29.41 4.36
C SER A 98 -5.70 -28.06 4.02
N ALA A 99 -6.74 -27.70 4.78
CA ALA A 99 -7.39 -26.40 4.75
C ALA A 99 -6.31 -25.30 4.81
N VAL A 100 -6.10 -24.62 3.68
CA VAL A 100 -5.25 -23.43 3.61
C VAL A 100 -5.95 -22.38 4.46
N THR A 101 -5.50 -22.30 5.70
CA THR A 101 -5.90 -21.26 6.63
C THR A 101 -5.36 -19.98 6.03
N ARG A 102 -6.25 -19.14 5.49
CA ARG A 102 -5.96 -17.75 5.15
C ARG A 102 -5.22 -17.15 6.34
N LYS A 103 -3.95 -16.80 6.17
CA LYS A 103 -3.20 -16.07 7.19
C LYS A 103 -3.94 -14.74 7.35
N PRO A 104 -4.60 -14.46 8.49
CA PRO A 104 -5.21 -13.17 8.68
C PRO A 104 -4.06 -12.16 8.70
N SER A 105 -4.14 -11.13 7.84
CA SER A 105 -3.38 -9.92 8.09
C SER A 105 -3.73 -9.50 9.52
N SER A 106 -2.70 -9.24 10.33
CA SER A 106 -2.84 -8.81 11.72
C SER A 106 -3.37 -7.37 11.79
N GLY A 107 -4.45 -7.09 11.05
CA GLY A 107 -5.04 -5.79 10.89
C GLY A 107 -5.54 -5.30 12.23
N VAL A 108 -5.12 -4.09 12.62
CA VAL A 108 -5.66 -3.45 13.82
C VAL A 108 -7.07 -2.97 13.50
N THR A 109 -8.08 -3.72 13.93
CA THR A 109 -9.49 -3.40 13.71
C THR A 109 -10.00 -2.42 14.77
N VAL A 110 -10.54 -1.28 14.34
CA VAL A 110 -11.23 -0.32 15.19
C VAL A 110 -12.66 -0.13 14.69
N ALA A 111 -13.60 0.03 15.61
CA ALA A 111 -15.01 0.22 15.27
C ALA A 111 -15.29 1.66 14.77
N GLY A 112 -15.23 1.86 13.45
CA GLY A 112 -15.62 3.10 12.78
C GLY A 112 -17.06 3.09 12.23
N SER A 113 -17.70 4.26 12.15
CA SER A 113 -19.03 4.39 11.53
C SER A 113 -18.90 4.50 10.01
N ARG A 114 -19.48 3.54 9.27
CA ARG A 114 -19.50 3.53 7.79
C ARG A 114 -20.47 4.53 7.17
N LYS A 115 -21.18 5.34 7.97
CA LYS A 115 -22.14 6.34 7.48
C LYS A 115 -21.40 7.57 6.97
N ALA A 116 -21.97 8.24 5.97
CA ALA A 116 -21.46 9.53 5.53
C ALA A 116 -21.61 10.57 6.65
N LYS A 117 -20.54 11.34 6.90
CA LYS A 117 -20.45 12.34 7.96
C LYS A 117 -20.42 13.75 7.36
N LEU A 118 -21.06 14.71 8.01
CA LEU A 118 -20.95 16.13 7.69
C LEU A 118 -19.89 16.77 8.60
N CYS A 119 -19.12 17.70 8.08
CA CYS A 119 -18.12 18.41 8.85
C CYS A 119 -18.79 19.19 10.00
N PRO A 120 -18.36 18.99 11.25
CA PRO A 120 -18.95 19.68 12.40
C PRO A 120 -18.63 21.18 12.42
N GLU A 121 -17.58 21.62 11.72
CA GLU A 121 -17.13 23.01 11.64
C GLU A 121 -17.81 23.78 10.49
N CYS A 122 -17.84 23.22 9.28
CA CYS A 122 -18.34 23.93 8.08
C CYS A 122 -19.51 23.24 7.35
N GLY A 123 -20.05 22.14 7.87
CA GLY A 123 -21.23 21.45 7.33
C GLY A 123 -21.02 20.66 6.03
N HIS A 124 -19.85 20.73 5.39
CA HIS A 124 -19.56 20.03 4.14
C HIS A 124 -19.42 18.53 4.32
N LEU A 125 -19.72 17.76 3.27
CA LEU A 125 -19.53 16.31 3.28
C LEU A 125 -18.06 15.95 3.51
N MET A 126 -17.82 14.97 4.38
CA MET A 126 -16.48 14.44 4.63
C MET A 126 -16.19 13.26 3.71
N ILE A 127 -14.93 13.15 3.30
CA ILE A 127 -14.41 12.09 2.42
C ILE A 127 -13.55 11.15 3.27
N ARG A 128 -13.69 9.85 3.03
CA ARG A 128 -12.93 8.80 3.71
C ARG A 128 -11.65 8.46 2.97
N TYR A 129 -10.55 8.41 3.69
CA TYR A 129 -9.23 8.07 3.18
C TYR A 129 -8.70 6.82 3.86
N ARG A 130 -8.11 5.91 3.08
CA ARG A 130 -7.42 4.75 3.64
C ARG A 130 -6.12 5.22 4.28
N VAL A 131 -5.86 4.69 5.47
CA VAL A 131 -4.65 5.05 6.23
C VAL A 131 -3.47 4.20 5.79
N ALA A 132 -3.58 2.87 5.88
CA ALA A 132 -2.56 1.91 5.49
C ALA A 132 -3.20 0.54 5.19
N HIS A 133 -2.45 -0.40 4.59
CA HIS A 133 -2.95 -1.75 4.31
C HIS A 133 -3.23 -2.58 5.58
N ASP A 134 -2.42 -2.40 6.62
CA ASP A 134 -2.54 -3.14 7.88
C ASP A 134 -3.51 -2.48 8.90
N ILE A 135 -4.25 -1.46 8.47
CA ILE A 135 -5.20 -0.72 9.31
C ILE A 135 -6.59 -0.81 8.68
N ASP A 136 -7.52 -1.40 9.43
CA ASP A 136 -8.84 -1.78 8.90
C ASP A 136 -9.90 -0.68 9.05
N PHE A 137 -9.47 0.59 9.14
CA PHE A 137 -10.36 1.76 9.19
C PHE A 137 -9.91 2.86 8.22
N GLN A 138 -10.83 3.78 7.97
CA GLN A 138 -10.62 4.96 7.13
C GLN A 138 -10.82 6.21 7.96
N VAL A 139 -10.03 7.24 7.69
CA VAL A 139 -10.14 8.52 8.37
C VAL A 139 -10.98 9.48 7.52
N ASP A 140 -11.92 10.17 8.15
CA ASP A 140 -12.76 11.17 7.51
C ASP A 140 -12.06 12.54 7.51
N ARG A 141 -11.91 13.15 6.33
CA ARG A 141 -11.41 14.53 6.17
C ARG A 141 -12.45 15.39 5.46
N CYS A 142 -12.62 16.62 5.94
CA CYS A 142 -13.43 17.61 5.24
C CYS A 142 -12.66 18.18 4.04
N ASN A 143 -13.25 18.17 2.84
CA ASN A 143 -12.64 18.73 1.63
C ASN A 143 -12.68 20.28 1.57
N HIS A 144 -13.33 20.94 2.52
CA HIS A 144 -13.47 22.40 2.56
C HIS A 144 -12.53 23.05 3.58
N CYS A 145 -12.63 22.67 4.85
CA CYS A 145 -11.80 23.24 5.93
C CYS A 145 -10.58 22.37 6.29
N ASN A 146 -10.41 21.22 5.64
CA ASN A 146 -9.34 20.25 5.88
C ASN A 146 -9.31 19.62 7.29
N GLY A 147 -10.26 19.94 8.16
CA GLY A 147 -10.37 19.29 9.47
C GLY A 147 -10.69 17.80 9.35
N VAL A 148 -10.30 17.07 10.39
CA VAL A 148 -10.30 15.61 10.42
C VAL A 148 -11.23 15.12 11.52
N TRP A 149 -12.04 14.13 11.21
CA TRP A 149 -12.82 13.38 12.18
C TRP A 149 -12.19 12.00 12.37
N LEU A 150 -11.95 11.67 13.63
CA LEU A 150 -11.45 10.38 14.09
C LEU A 150 -12.57 9.74 14.89
N ASP A 151 -13.00 8.54 14.52
CA ASP A 151 -13.88 7.75 15.37
C ASP A 151 -13.09 7.26 16.62
N ARG A 152 -13.79 6.60 17.54
CA ARG A 152 -13.23 6.14 18.81
C ARG A 152 -11.99 5.28 18.56
N ASP A 153 -10.93 5.49 19.35
CA ASP A 153 -9.67 4.74 19.33
C ASP A 153 -8.82 4.86 18.05
N GLU A 154 -9.28 5.56 17.00
CA GLU A 154 -8.52 5.73 15.76
C GLU A 154 -7.24 6.55 15.97
N TRP A 155 -7.28 7.56 16.83
CA TRP A 155 -6.11 8.36 17.18
C TRP A 155 -5.01 7.50 17.83
N GLU A 156 -5.40 6.63 18.75
CA GLU A 156 -4.50 5.73 19.48
C GLU A 156 -3.85 4.72 18.53
N VAL A 157 -4.57 4.25 17.50
CA VAL A 157 -3.97 3.40 16.46
C VAL A 157 -2.99 4.18 15.60
N LEU A 158 -3.37 5.37 15.13
CA LEU A 158 -2.46 6.23 14.37
C LEU A 158 -1.18 6.53 15.15
N ARG A 159 -1.29 6.68 16.48
CA ARG A 159 -0.14 6.87 17.36
C ARG A 159 0.76 5.65 17.44
N ARG A 160 0.19 4.48 17.73
CA ARG A 160 0.94 3.22 17.83
C ARG A 160 1.70 2.88 16.54
N GLN A 161 1.14 3.28 15.39
CA GLN A 161 1.75 3.07 14.07
C GLN A 161 2.68 4.21 13.65
N GLY A 162 2.91 5.22 14.48
CA GLY A 162 3.72 6.40 14.13
C GLY A 162 3.07 7.37 13.13
N LEU A 163 1.93 7.01 12.54
CA LEU A 163 1.24 7.77 11.49
C LEU A 163 0.59 9.07 11.96
N HIS A 164 0.33 9.23 13.27
CA HIS A 164 -0.26 10.46 13.82
C HIS A 164 0.49 11.74 13.43
N ARG A 165 1.83 11.70 13.28
CA ARG A 165 2.64 12.85 12.83
C ARG A 165 2.63 13.06 11.31
N ASP A 166 2.29 12.02 10.55
CA ASP A 166 2.20 12.03 9.10
C ASP A 166 0.75 12.02 8.57
N LEU A 167 -0.23 12.24 9.44
CA LEU A 167 -1.66 12.19 9.09
C LEU A 167 -2.00 13.14 7.92
N HIS A 168 -1.39 14.32 7.83
CA HIS A 168 -1.55 15.22 6.67
C HIS A 168 -1.13 14.57 5.34
N ARG A 169 -0.15 13.66 5.35
CA ARG A 169 0.32 12.94 4.15
C ARG A 169 -0.63 11.82 3.74
N VAL A 170 -1.33 11.21 4.68
CA VAL A 170 -2.33 10.16 4.39
C VAL A 170 -3.34 10.66 3.36
N PHE A 171 -3.72 11.92 3.43
CA PHE A 171 -4.70 12.50 2.52
C PHE A 171 -4.14 13.00 1.19
N SER A 172 -2.83 12.83 0.94
CA SER A 172 -2.19 13.25 -0.30
C SER A 172 -2.44 12.25 -1.42
N GLU A 173 -2.48 12.74 -2.66
CA GLU A 173 -2.61 11.88 -3.84
C GLU A 173 -1.48 10.85 -3.97
N PRO A 174 -0.18 11.17 -3.76
CA PRO A 174 0.88 10.16 -3.82
C PRO A 174 0.69 9.02 -2.81
N TRP A 175 0.19 9.33 -1.61
CA TRP A 175 -0.12 8.30 -0.61
C TRP A 175 -1.27 7.40 -1.07
N GLN A 176 -2.39 7.99 -1.49
CA GLN A 176 -3.58 7.25 -1.91
C GLN A 176 -3.37 6.48 -3.22
N LEU A 177 -2.52 6.96 -4.13
CA LEU A 177 -2.15 6.24 -5.34
C LEU A 177 -1.35 4.98 -5.00
N ARG A 178 -0.36 5.11 -4.10
CA ARG A 178 0.47 3.99 -3.67
C ARG A 178 -0.34 2.87 -3.03
N LEU A 179 -1.26 3.21 -2.11
CA LEU A 179 -2.16 2.23 -1.51
C LEU A 179 -3.00 1.51 -2.58
N ARG A 180 -3.48 2.22 -3.60
CA ARG A 180 -4.23 1.60 -4.71
C ARG A 180 -3.35 0.69 -5.57
N GLN A 181 -2.10 1.09 -5.82
CA GLN A 181 -1.14 0.29 -6.59
C GLN A 181 -0.78 -1.01 -5.86
N GLU A 182 -0.45 -0.92 -4.57
CA GLU A 182 -0.15 -2.08 -3.72
C GLU A 182 -1.35 -3.05 -3.65
N GLU A 183 -2.57 -2.55 -3.44
CA GLU A 183 -3.80 -3.36 -3.48
C GLU A 183 -4.01 -4.05 -4.84
N ALA A 184 -3.81 -3.31 -5.94
CA ALA A 184 -3.95 -3.85 -7.29
C ALA A 184 -2.91 -4.93 -7.58
N GLN A 185 -1.67 -4.72 -7.14
CA GLN A 185 -0.59 -5.70 -7.25
C GLN A 185 -0.93 -6.98 -6.48
N GLN A 186 -1.30 -6.88 -5.20
CA GLN A 186 -1.70 -8.04 -4.40
C GLN A 186 -2.87 -8.80 -5.01
N ALA A 187 -3.88 -8.08 -5.53
CA ALA A 187 -5.01 -8.70 -6.22
C ALA A 187 -4.59 -9.46 -7.48
N LEU A 188 -3.68 -8.88 -8.27
CA LEU A 188 -3.14 -9.52 -9.47
C LEU A 188 -2.31 -10.76 -9.13
N GLU A 189 -1.43 -10.67 -8.13
CA GLU A 189 -0.63 -11.81 -7.64
C GLU A 189 -1.54 -12.95 -7.16
N ALA A 190 -2.56 -12.65 -6.35
CA ALA A 190 -3.53 -13.65 -5.89
C ALA A 190 -4.32 -14.29 -7.05
N ILE A 191 -4.58 -13.55 -8.14
CA ILE A 191 -5.20 -14.11 -9.35
C ILE A 191 -4.24 -15.07 -10.05
N TYR A 192 -2.94 -14.74 -10.16
CA TYR A 192 -1.94 -15.61 -10.77
C TYR A 192 -1.69 -16.87 -9.95
N GLU A 193 -1.51 -16.75 -8.64
CA GLU A 193 -1.35 -17.90 -7.74
C GLU A 193 -2.53 -18.87 -7.86
N ARG A 194 -3.76 -18.35 -7.86
CA ARG A 194 -4.96 -19.17 -8.02
C ARG A 194 -5.03 -19.89 -9.37
N LYS A 195 -4.54 -19.26 -10.44
CA LYS A 195 -4.63 -19.79 -11.81
C LYS A 195 -3.51 -20.78 -12.14
N LEU A 196 -2.30 -20.50 -11.68
CA LEU A 196 -1.09 -21.24 -12.05
C LEU A 196 -0.69 -22.28 -10.99
N GLY A 197 -1.18 -22.12 -9.75
CA GLY A 197 -0.68 -22.85 -8.60
C GLY A 197 0.55 -22.18 -8.01
N THR A 198 0.75 -22.37 -6.71
CA THR A 198 1.80 -21.70 -5.92
C THR A 198 3.20 -21.98 -6.47
N GLU A 199 3.56 -23.23 -6.74
CA GLU A 199 4.89 -23.61 -7.24
C GLU A 199 5.22 -22.95 -8.58
N VAL A 200 4.31 -23.03 -9.54
CA VAL A 200 4.49 -22.46 -10.89
C VAL A 200 4.57 -20.94 -10.82
N TYR A 201 3.73 -20.32 -10.01
CA TYR A 201 3.74 -18.87 -9.83
C TYR A 201 5.07 -18.39 -9.23
N HIS A 202 5.58 -19.06 -8.18
CA HIS A 202 6.87 -18.73 -7.60
C HIS A 202 8.02 -18.87 -8.60
N GLU A 203 8.00 -19.91 -9.43
CA GLU A 203 9.04 -20.10 -10.45
C GLU A 203 8.97 -19.01 -11.54
N ILE A 204 7.78 -18.67 -12.03
CA ILE A 204 7.60 -17.57 -12.98
C ILE A 204 8.04 -16.24 -12.37
N ARG A 205 7.75 -16.00 -11.09
CA ARG A 205 8.18 -14.80 -10.36
C ARG A 205 9.71 -14.73 -10.24
N ARG A 206 10.37 -15.86 -9.95
CA ARG A 206 11.84 -15.98 -9.93
C ARG A 206 12.44 -15.66 -11.30
N ILE A 207 11.89 -16.25 -12.37
CA ILE A 207 12.36 -16.03 -13.75
C ILE A 207 12.20 -14.56 -14.13
N ARG A 208 11.04 -13.95 -13.83
CA ARG A 208 10.80 -12.52 -14.09
C ARG A 208 11.84 -11.65 -13.38
N ALA A 209 12.07 -11.88 -12.10
CA ALA A 209 13.07 -11.13 -11.33
C ALA A 209 14.49 -11.27 -11.91
N TRP A 210 14.84 -12.47 -12.38
CA TRP A 210 16.12 -12.72 -13.05
C TRP A 210 16.24 -11.98 -14.39
N ILE A 211 15.20 -11.99 -15.22
CA ILE A 211 15.16 -11.28 -16.51
C ILE A 211 15.24 -9.77 -16.30
N ASP A 212 14.51 -9.22 -15.31
CA ASP A 212 14.47 -7.79 -15.04
C ASP A 212 15.83 -7.26 -14.54
N GLY A 213 16.61 -8.09 -13.85
CA GLY A 213 17.98 -7.75 -13.42
C GLY A 213 19.07 -7.98 -14.47
N HIS A 214 18.75 -8.51 -15.65
CA HIS A 214 19.74 -8.84 -16.68
C HIS A 214 19.96 -7.67 -17.64
N PRO A 215 21.22 -7.34 -18.02
CA PRO A 215 21.50 -6.23 -18.96
C PRO A 215 20.81 -6.41 -20.32
N GLU A 216 20.79 -7.65 -20.84
CA GLU A 216 20.16 -8.02 -22.10
C GLU A 216 18.65 -8.40 -21.97
N ARG A 217 17.91 -7.70 -21.11
CA ARG A 217 16.50 -7.99 -20.83
C ARG A 217 15.63 -8.08 -22.09
N SER A 218 15.81 -7.15 -23.02
CA SER A 218 15.04 -7.09 -24.28
C SER A 218 15.24 -8.35 -25.11
N THR A 219 16.49 -8.80 -25.25
CA THR A 219 16.88 -10.01 -25.97
C THR A 219 16.28 -11.27 -25.33
N LEU A 220 16.34 -11.40 -24.00
CA LEU A 220 15.72 -12.51 -23.28
C LEU A 220 14.20 -12.59 -23.50
N LEU A 221 13.51 -11.45 -23.43
CA LEU A 221 12.07 -11.39 -23.66
C LEU A 221 11.69 -11.69 -25.11
N ALA A 222 12.53 -11.29 -26.07
CA ALA A 222 12.34 -11.63 -27.48
C ALA A 222 12.44 -13.15 -27.69
N TYR A 223 13.48 -13.78 -27.13
CA TYR A 223 13.67 -15.23 -27.19
C TYR A 223 12.47 -16.00 -26.59
N LEU A 224 11.95 -15.58 -25.44
CA LEU A 224 10.80 -16.25 -24.81
C LEU A 224 9.49 -16.14 -25.59
N LYS A 225 9.34 -15.10 -26.43
CA LYS A 225 8.15 -14.90 -27.26
C LYS A 225 8.26 -15.60 -28.61
N ASP A 226 9.46 -15.91 -29.05
CA ASP A 226 9.69 -16.61 -30.30
C ASP A 226 9.11 -18.03 -30.19
N ARG A 227 8.10 -18.31 -31.00
CA ARG A 227 7.59 -19.67 -31.16
C ARG A 227 8.64 -20.38 -31.99
N GLY A 228 9.65 -20.94 -31.34
CA GLY A 228 10.74 -21.64 -32.00
C GLY A 228 10.21 -22.55 -33.10
N VAL A 229 10.97 -22.67 -34.19
CA VAL A 229 10.63 -23.56 -35.30
C VAL A 229 10.54 -24.98 -34.76
N GLU A 230 9.32 -25.53 -34.67
CA GLU A 230 9.11 -26.95 -34.41
C GLU A 230 9.70 -27.71 -35.60
N GLU A 231 10.91 -28.27 -35.44
CA GLU A 231 11.41 -29.31 -36.34
C GLU A 231 10.55 -30.57 -36.13
N SER A 232 9.51 -30.68 -36.95
CA SER A 232 8.69 -31.88 -37.08
C SER A 232 9.53 -32.98 -37.74
N PRO A 233 9.63 -34.19 -37.15
CA PRO A 233 10.33 -35.33 -37.76
C PRO A 233 9.61 -35.91 -38.98
#